data_AF-A0A094IYX7-F1
#
_entry.id   AF-A0A094IYX7-F1
#
_cell.length_a   1.000
_cell.length_b   1.000
_cell.length_c   1.000
_cell.angle_alpha   90.00
_cell.angle_beta   90.00
_cell.angle_gamma   90.00
#
_symmetry.space_group_name_H-M   'P 1'
#
loop_
_entity.id
_entity.type
_entity.pdbx_description
1 polymer ?
#
loop_
_entity_poly.entity_id
_entity_poly.type
_entity_poly.pdbx_seq_one_letter_code
_entity_poly.pdbx_strand_id
1 'polypeptide(L)'
;MARRKAKAQAYEEAQLLSNAEEKTLVQWITRLTSTSFPATPALVVEAAKEIRRGRVKLASSQNTQPTQLPLIGHEWLYRFLNLYPTLKVTYSRQLESAQHKEATYEKISQWFSVFRT
;
A
#
# COMPACT_ATOMS: atom_id res chain seq x y z
N MET A 1 -3.93 31.04 -16.66
CA MET A 1 -4.45 29.80 -16.01
C MET A 1 -3.72 28.51 -16.43
N ALA A 2 -3.07 28.42 -17.60
CA ALA A 2 -2.40 27.18 -18.06
C ALA A 2 -1.17 26.75 -17.23
N ARG A 3 -0.37 27.70 -16.73
CA ARG A 3 0.89 27.42 -16.00
C ARG A 3 0.71 26.68 -14.67
N ARG A 4 -0.44 26.85 -14.00
CA ARG A 4 -0.74 26.15 -12.73
C ARG A 4 -1.10 24.67 -12.95
N LYS A 5 -1.77 24.34 -14.06
CA LYS A 5 -2.09 22.95 -14.43
C LYS A 5 -0.82 22.16 -14.79
N ALA A 6 0.11 22.77 -15.52
CA ALA A 6 1.39 22.15 -15.87
C ALA A 6 2.25 21.82 -14.64
N LYS A 7 2.26 22.70 -13.62
CA LYS A 7 2.95 22.42 -12.34
C LYS A 7 2.30 21.27 -11.56
N ALA A 8 0.97 21.19 -11.55
CA ALA A 8 0.26 20.09 -10.89
C ALA A 8 0.51 18.75 -11.60
N GLN A 9 0.47 18.72 -12.93
CA GLN A 9 0.80 17.52 -13.72
C GLN A 9 2.25 17.06 -13.52
N ALA A 10 3.21 17.98 -13.53
CA ALA A 10 4.62 17.64 -13.25
C ALA A 10 4.82 17.11 -11.81
N TYR A 11 4.00 17.54 -10.86
CA TYR A 11 4.01 17.02 -9.49
C TYR A 11 3.38 15.62 -9.39
N GLU A 12 2.31 15.35 -10.15
CA GLU A 12 1.71 14.01 -10.26
C GLU A 12 2.65 13.00 -10.93
N GLU A 13 3.48 13.43 -11.88
CA GLU A 13 4.50 12.60 -12.53
C GLU A 13 5.68 12.27 -11.60
N ALA A 14 6.00 13.17 -10.65
CA ALA A 14 7.04 12.97 -9.64
C ALA A 14 6.56 12.24 -8.38
N GLN A 15 5.24 12.07 -8.20
CA GLN A 15 4.67 11.30 -7.10
C GLN A 15 4.88 9.78 -7.27
N LEU A 16 4.99 9.08 -6.13
CA LEU A 16 5.21 7.62 -6.08
C LEU A 16 4.12 6.82 -6.80
N LEU A 17 2.87 7.27 -6.70
CA LEU A 17 1.73 6.84 -7.49
C LEU A 17 0.98 8.09 -7.95
N SER A 18 0.38 8.04 -9.14
CA SER A 18 -0.52 9.10 -9.58
C SER A 18 -1.84 9.04 -8.80
N ASN A 19 -2.58 10.14 -8.74
CA ASN A 19 -3.90 10.19 -8.09
C ASN A 19 -4.87 9.11 -8.64
N ALA A 20 -4.78 8.77 -9.92
CA ALA A 20 -5.60 7.72 -10.55
C ALA A 20 -5.20 6.31 -10.07
N GLU A 21 -3.91 6.07 -9.91
CA GLU A 21 -3.37 4.81 -9.41
C GLU A 21 -3.69 4.59 -7.94
N GLU A 22 -3.56 5.62 -7.11
CA GLU A 22 -3.97 5.55 -5.71
C GLU A 22 -5.44 5.20 -5.58
N LYS A 23 -6.32 5.83 -6.39
CA LYS A 23 -7.76 5.49 -6.40
C LYS A 23 -8.02 4.04 -6.81
N THR A 24 -7.26 3.53 -7.78
CA THR A 24 -7.38 2.14 -8.23
C THR A 24 -6.94 1.19 -7.11
N LEU A 25 -5.85 1.51 -6.41
CA LEU A 25 -5.37 0.76 -5.25
C LEU A 25 -6.41 0.76 -4.12
N VAL A 26 -7.01 1.90 -3.80
CA VAL A 26 -8.10 2.03 -2.81
C VAL A 26 -9.30 1.16 -3.20
N GLN A 27 -9.71 1.21 -4.45
CA GLN A 27 -10.83 0.40 -4.94
C GLN A 27 -10.53 -1.10 -4.83
N TRP A 28 -9.30 -1.50 -5.15
CA TRP A 28 -8.85 -2.88 -5.03
C TRP A 28 -8.83 -3.36 -3.57
N ILE A 29 -8.28 -2.56 -2.64
CA ILE A 29 -8.30 -2.86 -1.19
C ILE A 29 -9.74 -2.99 -0.67
N THR A 30 -10.63 -2.10 -1.11
CA THR A 30 -12.05 -2.12 -0.70
C THR A 30 -12.72 -3.40 -1.16
N ARG A 31 -12.48 -3.82 -2.42
CA ARG A 31 -13.00 -5.08 -2.97
C ARG A 31 -12.43 -6.29 -2.23
N LEU A 32 -11.13 -6.34 -1.98
CA LEU A 32 -10.50 -7.43 -1.20
C LEU A 32 -11.12 -7.55 0.19
N THR A 33 -11.31 -6.42 0.86
CA THR A 33 -11.88 -6.40 2.21
C THR A 33 -13.34 -6.84 2.21
N SER A 34 -14.11 -6.50 1.17
CA SER A 34 -15.48 -7.00 1.00
C SER A 34 -15.55 -8.52 0.83
N THR A 35 -14.51 -9.13 0.25
CA THR A 35 -14.40 -10.59 0.09
C THR A 35 -13.86 -11.30 1.33
N SER A 36 -13.83 -10.64 2.49
CA SER A 36 -13.26 -11.14 3.76
C SER A 36 -11.76 -11.46 3.72
N PHE A 37 -11.06 -11.04 2.66
CA PHE A 37 -9.62 -11.18 2.55
C PHE A 37 -8.92 -9.93 3.10
N PRO A 38 -8.11 -10.05 4.17
CA PRO A 38 -7.43 -8.90 4.74
C PRO A 38 -6.36 -8.37 3.79
N ALA A 39 -6.38 -7.07 3.54
CA ALA A 39 -5.36 -6.42 2.73
C ALA A 39 -4.11 -6.16 3.59
N THR A 40 -3.28 -7.19 3.74
CA THR A 40 -2.02 -7.15 4.51
C THR A 40 -1.13 -5.99 4.03
N PRO A 41 -0.41 -5.29 4.94
CA PRO A 41 0.49 -4.19 4.57
C PRO A 41 1.48 -4.54 3.46
N ALA A 42 2.07 -5.74 3.54
CA ALA A 42 3.00 -6.25 2.54
C ALA A 42 2.35 -6.34 1.15
N LEU A 43 1.10 -6.83 1.09
CA LEU A 43 0.33 -6.99 -0.14
C LEU A 43 -0.07 -5.64 -0.74
N VAL A 44 -0.40 -4.64 0.08
CA VAL A 44 -0.66 -3.27 -0.38
C VAL A 44 0.61 -2.64 -1.00
N VAL A 45 1.76 -2.81 -0.34
CA VAL A 45 3.05 -2.32 -0.86
C VAL A 45 3.43 -3.04 -2.16
N GLU A 46 3.18 -4.35 -2.26
CA GLU A 46 3.44 -5.13 -3.47
C GLU A 46 2.54 -4.71 -4.63
N ALA A 47 1.25 -4.51 -4.39
CA ALA A 47 0.31 -4.02 -5.39
C ALA A 47 0.70 -2.62 -5.89
N ALA A 48 1.12 -1.72 -4.99
CA ALA A 48 1.64 -0.41 -5.36
C ALA A 48 2.89 -0.51 -6.25
N LYS A 49 3.82 -1.44 -5.93
CA LYS A 49 4.98 -1.72 -6.78
C LYS A 49 4.56 -2.26 -8.15
N GLU A 50 3.53 -3.09 -8.21
CA GLU A 50 3.05 -3.68 -9.46
C GLU A 50 2.39 -2.64 -10.38
N ILE A 51 1.54 -1.79 -9.84
CA ILE A 51 0.94 -0.66 -10.56
C ILE A 51 2.05 0.22 -11.17
N ARG A 52 3.09 0.51 -10.37
CA ARG A 52 4.25 1.25 -10.83
C ARG A 52 5.04 0.52 -11.92
N ARG A 53 5.27 -0.80 -11.80
CA ARG A 53 5.90 -1.59 -12.86
C ARG A 53 5.08 -1.54 -14.15
N GLY A 54 3.75 -1.58 -14.07
CA GLY A 54 2.85 -1.40 -15.20
C GLY A 54 3.04 -0.06 -15.92
N ARG A 55 3.14 1.05 -15.18
CA ARG A 55 3.45 2.37 -15.77
C ARG A 55 4.78 2.39 -16.49
N VAL A 56 5.83 1.83 -15.89
CA VAL A 56 7.18 1.83 -16.48
C VAL A 56 7.17 1.04 -17.80
N LYS A 57 6.45 -0.08 -17.88
CA LYS A 57 6.27 -0.84 -19.12
C LYS A 57 5.54 -0.02 -20.21
N LEU A 58 4.45 0.67 -19.83
CA LEU A 58 3.71 1.57 -20.73
C LEU A 58 4.57 2.73 -21.23
N ALA A 59 5.30 3.41 -20.35
CA ALA A 59 6.18 4.52 -20.71
C ALA A 59 7.39 4.09 -21.56
N SER A 60 7.96 2.91 -21.27
CA SER A 60 9.06 2.33 -22.06
C SER A 60 8.63 2.00 -23.49
N SER A 61 7.36 1.61 -23.70
CA SER A 61 6.81 1.41 -25.05
C SER A 61 6.60 2.72 -25.83
N GLN A 62 6.58 3.87 -25.13
CA GLN A 62 6.32 5.19 -25.69
C GLN A 62 7.58 6.06 -25.88
N ASN A 63 8.79 5.46 -25.82
CA ASN A 63 10.08 6.18 -25.94
C ASN A 63 10.29 7.31 -24.91
N THR A 64 9.60 7.26 -23.77
CA THR A 64 9.79 8.22 -22.68
C THR A 64 10.88 7.70 -21.72
N GLN A 65 11.88 8.53 -21.43
CA GLN A 65 13.02 8.18 -20.56
C GLN A 65 12.53 7.57 -19.23
N PRO A 66 13.10 6.45 -18.75
CA PRO A 66 12.67 5.83 -17.50
C PRO A 66 12.98 6.76 -16.32
N THR A 67 12.01 7.54 -15.86
CA THR A 67 12.15 8.35 -14.65
C THR A 67 12.53 7.43 -13.50
N GLN A 68 13.72 7.63 -12.93
CA GLN A 68 14.17 6.93 -11.73
C GLN A 68 13.26 7.32 -10.56
N LEU A 69 12.17 6.57 -10.38
CA LEU A 69 11.18 6.83 -9.36
C LEU A 69 11.74 6.46 -7.98
N PRO A 70 11.49 7.28 -6.92
CA PRO A 70 11.97 7.02 -5.57
C PRO A 70 11.51 5.65 -5.07
N LEU A 71 12.32 4.94 -4.27
CA LEU A 71 11.90 3.68 -3.65
C LEU A 71 10.63 3.91 -2.80
N ILE A 72 9.67 2.99 -2.86
CA ILE A 72 8.51 3.01 -1.95
C ILE A 72 9.04 2.72 -0.55
N GLY A 73 9.17 3.77 0.25
CA GLY A 73 9.62 3.69 1.64
C GLY A 73 8.56 3.07 2.54
N HIS A 74 9.00 2.57 3.70
CA HIS A 74 8.10 2.01 4.72
C HIS A 74 7.10 3.05 5.26
N GLU A 75 7.50 4.33 5.32
CA GLU A 75 6.60 5.42 5.72
C GLU A 75 5.47 5.70 4.72
N TRP A 76 5.63 5.31 3.46
CA TRP A 76 4.64 5.61 2.42
C TRP A 76 3.30 4.98 2.75
N LEU A 77 3.29 3.73 3.23
CA LEU A 77 2.06 3.05 3.60
C LEU A 77 1.31 3.78 4.72
N TYR A 78 2.01 4.29 5.73
CA TYR A 78 1.41 5.06 6.81
C TYR A 78 0.80 6.36 6.32
N ARG A 79 1.50 7.08 5.42
CA ARG A 79 0.99 8.30 4.80
C ARG A 79 -0.24 8.01 3.94
N PHE A 80 -0.20 6.96 3.11
CA PHE A 80 -1.31 6.49 2.29
C PHE A 80 -2.54 6.16 3.15
N LEU A 81 -2.38 5.37 4.22
CA LEU A 81 -3.49 5.04 5.13
C LEU A 81 -4.06 6.29 5.84
N ASN A 82 -3.23 7.29 6.15
CA ASN A 82 -3.70 8.54 6.73
C ASN A 82 -4.52 9.39 5.75
N LEU A 83 -4.27 9.29 4.44
CA LEU A 83 -5.07 9.97 3.42
C LEU A 83 -6.46 9.34 3.23
N TYR A 84 -6.63 8.06 3.60
CA TYR A 84 -7.88 7.31 3.45
C TYR A 84 -8.35 6.75 4.81
N PRO A 85 -9.03 7.57 5.64
CA PRO A 85 -9.43 7.19 7.01
C PRO A 85 -10.32 5.95 7.06
N THR A 86 -11.17 5.75 6.05
CA THR A 86 -12.03 4.57 5.93
C THR A 86 -11.21 3.28 5.89
N LEU A 87 -10.14 3.25 5.10
CA LEU A 87 -9.23 2.12 5.01
C LEU A 87 -8.45 1.93 6.30
N LYS A 88 -7.99 3.01 6.93
CA LYS A 88 -7.25 2.95 8.20
C LYS A 88 -8.02 2.23 9.30
N VAL A 89 -9.31 2.51 9.44
CA VAL A 89 -10.18 1.86 10.45
C VAL A 89 -10.40 0.38 10.14
N THR A 90 -10.61 0.02 8.87
CA THR A 90 -10.80 -1.39 8.51
C THR A 90 -9.51 -2.17 8.71
N TYR A 91 -8.39 -1.55 8.36
CA TYR A 91 -7.06 -2.11 8.48
C TYR A 91 -6.65 -2.32 9.95
N SER A 92 -6.92 -1.36 10.85
CA SER A 92 -6.63 -1.54 12.28
C SER A 92 -7.44 -2.71 12.87
N ARG A 93 -8.73 -2.81 12.53
CA ARG A 93 -9.57 -3.95 12.94
C ARG A 93 -9.07 -5.28 12.39
N GLN A 94 -8.57 -5.30 11.15
CA GLN A 94 -7.97 -6.51 10.57
C GLN A 94 -6.70 -6.92 11.33
N LEU A 95 -5.82 -5.97 11.65
CA LEU A 95 -4.62 -6.22 12.44
C LEU A 95 -4.96 -6.79 13.83
N GLU A 96 -5.91 -6.16 14.53
CA GLU A 96 -6.40 -6.62 15.83
C GLU A 96 -6.97 -8.05 15.73
N SER A 97 -7.75 -8.34 14.68
CA SER A 97 -8.32 -9.68 14.48
C SER A 97 -7.26 -10.74 14.19
N ALA A 98 -6.20 -10.39 13.47
CA ALA A 98 -5.08 -11.28 13.18
C ALA A 98 -4.27 -11.55 14.45
N GLN A 99 -4.00 -10.51 15.25
CA GLN A 99 -3.34 -10.64 16.56
C GLN A 99 -4.15 -11.54 17.50
N HIS A 100 -5.47 -11.39 17.56
CA HIS A 100 -6.31 -12.25 18.39
C HIS A 100 -6.26 -13.73 17.97
N LYS A 101 -6.24 -14.00 16.65
CA LYS A 101 -6.09 -15.37 16.12
C LYS A 101 -4.71 -15.97 16.39
N GLU A 102 -3.67 -15.13 16.39
CA GLU A 102 -2.28 -15.57 16.55
C GLU A 102 -1.85 -15.69 18.02
N ALA A 103 -2.43 -14.90 18.93
CA ALA A 103 -2.16 -14.93 20.37
C ALA A 103 -2.88 -16.09 21.09
N THR A 104 -2.80 -17.30 20.55
CA THR A 104 -3.35 -18.50 21.19
C THR A 104 -2.51 -18.91 22.39
N TYR A 105 -3.16 -19.46 23.43
CA TYR A 105 -2.49 -19.98 24.62
C TYR A 105 -1.33 -20.92 24.31
N GLU A 106 -1.48 -21.78 23.31
CA GLU A 106 -0.43 -22.73 22.89
C GLU A 106 0.81 -22.03 22.37
N LYS A 107 0.65 -21.05 21.46
CA LYS A 107 1.76 -20.25 20.92
C LYS A 107 2.47 -19.46 22.01
N ILE A 108 1.71 -18.87 22.94
CA ILE A 108 2.28 -18.10 24.06
C ILE A 108 3.03 -19.04 25.02
N SER A 109 2.45 -20.19 25.38
CA SER A 109 3.07 -21.16 26.28
C SER A 109 4.34 -21.76 25.67
N GLN A 110 4.33 -22.06 24.37
CA GLN A 110 5.50 -22.52 23.64
C GLN A 110 6.60 -21.45 23.56
N TRP A 111 6.23 -20.17 23.41
CA TRP A 111 7.20 -19.08 23.48
C TRP A 111 7.86 -19.03 24.87
N PHE A 112 7.06 -19.06 25.95
CA PHE A 112 7.60 -19.04 27.31
C PHE A 112 8.44 -20.27 27.65
N SER A 113 8.15 -21.45 27.08
CA SER A 113 8.94 -22.66 27.35
C SER A 113 10.35 -22.60 26.75
N VAL A 114 10.53 -21.90 25.61
CA VAL A 114 11.85 -21.67 25.00
C VAL A 114 12.75 -20.80 25.89
N PHE A 115 12.19 -19.84 26.63
CA PHE A 115 12.94 -18.93 27.49
C PHE A 115 13.06 -19.40 28.95
N ARG A 116 12.49 -20.55 29.29
CA ARG A 116 12.57 -21.14 30.64
C ARG A 116 13.72 -22.17 30.69
N THR A 117 14.93 -21.70 30.45
CA THR A 117 16.21 -22.32 30.87
C THR A 117 16.62 -21.76 32.21
#